data_AF-A0A954LHR6-F1
#
_entry.id   AF-A0A954LHR6-F1
#
_cell.length_a   1.000
_cell.length_b   1.000
_cell.length_c   1.000
_cell.angle_alpha   90.00
_cell.angle_beta   90.00
_cell.angle_gamma   90.00
#
_symmetry.space_group_name_H-M   'P 1'
#
loop_
_entity.id
_entity.type
_entity.pdbx_description
1 polymer ?
#
loop_
_entity_poly.entity_id
_entity_poly.type
_entity_poly.pdbx_seq_one_letter_code
_entity_poly.pdbx_strand_id
1 'polypeptide(L)'
;MSVEPSTRGFVFGWIDFNGDGLFDETPVENGGEKIFDGVEVTGPSSLTFDVPEDAIDLKYARFRFTSMEGIKLAAKGLAPGGVIPDGEIEDYVLLDLGDAPDSYATSLANDGPRHFVKPNVFLGSSDADIELDGQVDAEAQGDDHDNTDDEEGITFLTPLYPGETAQIEVDASAAGFLFAWFDFNNDGQFQDDPASAGGERVFSAQPVAAAANQKLEFTVPAHADVIKFARFRYTTEAGVILAPNGVKPDGTPPIGEVEDYALQDLGDAPDQSVSDWSFPTRRTDDGARHYLSTLFLGVATPPADGPIVDDDGRPDRFARQNANEKSIAFTSMILPGMPAEIKVQSSKKGLLNAFMDWNADGDWEDPGEQIFSDQIVEAGENTLAFTVPAVLEPGIKYLRF
;
A
#
# COMPACT_ATOMS: atom_id res chain seq x y z
N MET A 1 -1.87 10.47 18.91
CA MET A 1 -3.27 10.98 18.88
C MET A 1 -3.28 12.50 18.74
N SER A 2 -4.02 13.03 17.77
CA SER A 2 -4.25 14.47 17.61
C SER A 2 -5.51 14.91 18.35
N VAL A 3 -5.45 16.05 19.06
CA VAL A 3 -6.57 16.62 19.80
C VAL A 3 -6.77 18.07 19.40
N GLU A 4 -7.98 18.44 19.00
CA GLU A 4 -8.37 19.80 18.62
C GLU A 4 -9.40 20.38 19.59
N PRO A 5 -8.97 20.87 20.77
CA PRO A 5 -9.91 21.33 21.78
C PRO A 5 -10.50 22.70 21.42
N SER A 6 -11.80 22.86 21.66
CA SER A 6 -12.52 24.14 21.42
C SER A 6 -12.06 25.30 22.32
N THR A 7 -11.39 24.98 23.44
CA THR A 7 -10.86 25.92 24.43
C THR A 7 -9.73 25.25 25.21
N ARG A 8 -9.04 26.00 26.08
CA ARG A 8 -8.16 25.40 27.11
C ARG A 8 -8.93 24.37 27.94
N GLY A 9 -8.36 23.18 28.14
CA GLY A 9 -8.91 22.16 29.03
C GLY A 9 -7.95 21.01 29.29
N PHE A 10 -8.46 19.93 29.88
CA PHE A 10 -7.70 18.78 30.37
C PHE A 10 -8.25 17.47 29.78
N VAL A 11 -7.37 16.65 29.21
CA VAL A 11 -7.67 15.35 28.61
C VAL A 11 -7.33 14.21 29.57
N PHE A 12 -8.25 13.27 29.72
CA PHE A 12 -8.08 11.99 30.40
C PHE A 12 -8.32 10.88 29.38
N GLY A 13 -7.57 9.79 29.45
CA GLY A 13 -7.59 8.74 28.43
C GLY A 13 -7.31 7.37 29.01
N TRP A 14 -8.00 6.36 28.50
CA TRP A 14 -7.84 4.95 28.84
C TRP A 14 -7.88 4.10 27.57
N ILE A 15 -7.07 3.04 27.53
CA ILE A 15 -7.07 2.00 26.49
C ILE A 15 -7.10 0.65 27.19
N ASP A 16 -8.01 -0.24 26.79
CA ASP A 16 -8.10 -1.60 27.30
C ASP A 16 -6.99 -2.44 26.64
N PHE A 17 -5.81 -2.46 27.25
CA PHE A 17 -4.63 -3.18 26.77
C PHE A 17 -4.72 -4.69 27.00
N ASN A 18 -5.55 -5.13 27.95
CA ASN A 18 -5.59 -6.51 28.42
C ASN A 18 -6.80 -7.30 27.87
N GLY A 19 -7.77 -6.63 27.26
CA GLY A 19 -8.92 -7.23 26.59
C GLY A 19 -9.99 -7.80 27.53
N ASP A 20 -10.01 -7.39 28.81
CA ASP A 20 -11.03 -7.82 29.76
C ASP A 20 -12.33 -6.98 29.67
N GLY A 21 -12.35 -5.96 28.82
CA GLY A 21 -13.49 -5.07 28.60
C GLY A 21 -13.70 -4.05 29.72
N LEU A 22 -12.72 -3.88 30.60
CA LEU A 22 -12.71 -2.87 31.65
C LEU A 22 -11.56 -1.89 31.41
N PHE A 23 -11.66 -0.72 32.03
CA PHE A 23 -10.57 0.25 32.07
C PHE A 23 -10.02 0.31 33.51
N ASP A 24 -8.78 -0.11 33.70
CA ASP A 24 -7.98 0.06 34.91
C ASP A 24 -7.58 1.54 35.05
N GLU A 25 -7.74 2.06 36.27
CA GLU A 25 -7.41 3.44 36.62
C GLU A 25 -5.92 3.63 36.94
N THR A 26 -5.16 2.54 37.01
CA THR A 26 -3.71 2.53 37.19
C THR A 26 -3.05 3.14 35.93
N PRO A 27 -2.08 4.07 36.08
CA PRO A 27 -1.35 4.61 34.94
C PRO A 27 -0.62 3.53 34.14
N VAL A 28 -0.53 3.71 32.82
CA VAL A 28 0.11 2.77 31.89
C VAL A 28 1.55 2.43 32.27
N GLU A 29 2.33 3.40 32.74
CA GLU A 29 3.71 3.22 33.23
C GLU A 29 3.84 2.26 34.44
N ASN A 30 2.71 1.93 35.09
CA ASN A 30 2.62 1.01 36.22
C ASN A 30 1.85 -0.27 35.87
N GLY A 31 1.69 -0.58 34.57
CA GLY A 31 0.98 -1.76 34.08
C GLY A 31 -0.53 -1.65 34.15
N GLY A 32 -1.07 -0.43 34.09
CA GLY A 32 -2.51 -0.18 33.97
C GLY A 32 -2.92 0.34 32.60
N GLU A 33 -4.10 0.93 32.53
CA GLU A 33 -4.75 1.28 31.25
C GLU A 33 -5.00 2.77 31.08
N LYS A 34 -4.67 3.56 32.11
CA LYS A 34 -4.80 5.01 32.07
C LYS A 34 -3.59 5.62 31.38
N ILE A 35 -3.80 6.09 30.16
CA ILE A 35 -2.76 6.73 29.33
C ILE A 35 -2.64 8.24 29.57
N PHE A 36 -3.73 8.90 30.00
CA PHE A 36 -3.72 10.33 30.35
C PHE A 36 -4.48 10.62 31.64
N ASP A 37 -3.90 11.44 32.52
CA ASP A 37 -4.50 11.85 33.80
C ASP A 37 -4.60 13.38 33.94
N GLY A 38 -5.33 14.00 33.00
CA GLY A 38 -5.59 15.44 32.99
C GLY A 38 -4.48 16.24 32.33
N VAL A 39 -4.12 15.86 31.10
CA VAL A 39 -3.13 16.58 30.28
C VAL A 39 -3.74 17.88 29.78
N GLU A 40 -3.11 19.00 30.08
CA GLU A 40 -3.58 20.32 29.63
C GLU A 40 -3.32 20.52 28.14
N VAL A 41 -4.34 20.97 27.40
CA VAL A 41 -4.26 21.28 25.97
C VAL A 41 -4.82 22.69 25.71
N THR A 42 -4.17 23.45 24.84
CA THR A 42 -4.53 24.84 24.49
C THR A 42 -4.47 25.06 22.97
N GLY A 43 -5.46 24.54 22.26
CA GLY A 43 -5.47 24.45 20.81
C GLY A 43 -4.92 23.11 20.30
N PRO A 44 -4.82 22.94 18.97
CA PRO A 44 -4.38 21.68 18.36
C PRO A 44 -3.09 21.16 18.98
N SER A 45 -3.14 19.93 19.49
CA SER A 45 -2.05 19.30 20.25
C SER A 45 -1.91 17.84 19.83
N SER A 46 -0.68 17.36 19.66
CA SER A 46 -0.41 15.92 19.52
C SER A 46 0.02 15.35 20.87
N LEU A 47 -0.67 14.30 21.31
CA LEU A 47 -0.39 13.58 22.55
C LEU A 47 0.13 12.18 22.23
N THR A 48 1.19 11.80 22.94
CA THR A 48 1.88 10.50 22.81
C THR A 48 1.81 9.73 24.12
N PHE A 49 1.75 8.40 24.02
CA PHE A 49 1.79 7.47 25.13
C PHE A 49 2.51 6.20 24.66
N ASP A 50 3.09 5.46 25.58
CA ASP A 50 3.72 4.17 25.27
C ASP A 50 2.66 3.05 25.31
N VAL A 51 2.70 2.14 24.34
CA VAL A 51 1.93 0.90 24.36
C VAL A 51 2.74 -0.14 25.16
N PRO A 52 2.16 -0.76 26.21
CA PRO A 52 2.85 -1.81 26.96
C PRO A 52 3.23 -3.00 26.08
N GLU A 53 4.42 -3.58 26.30
CA GLU A 53 4.88 -4.78 25.57
C GLU A 53 3.97 -6.01 25.83
N ASP A 54 3.27 -6.04 26.98
CA ASP A 54 2.31 -7.06 27.35
C ASP A 54 0.87 -6.74 26.97
N ALA A 55 0.64 -5.70 26.15
CA ALA A 55 -0.66 -5.45 25.56
C ALA A 55 -1.07 -6.65 24.68
N ILE A 56 -2.22 -7.24 25.00
CA ILE A 56 -2.75 -8.42 24.33
C ILE A 56 -4.01 -8.12 23.51
N ASP A 57 -4.57 -6.93 23.68
CA ASP A 57 -5.74 -6.43 22.97
C ASP A 57 -5.66 -4.91 22.85
N LEU A 58 -6.02 -4.34 21.69
CA LEU A 58 -6.18 -2.90 21.50
C LEU A 58 -7.54 -2.67 20.87
N LYS A 59 -8.64 -2.93 21.59
CA LYS A 59 -9.98 -2.82 21.00
C LYS A 59 -10.67 -1.52 21.30
N TYR A 60 -10.55 -1.01 22.52
CA TYR A 60 -11.38 0.09 22.99
C TYR A 60 -10.54 1.15 23.65
N ALA A 61 -10.87 2.40 23.35
CA ALA A 61 -10.34 3.56 24.04
C ALA A 61 -11.46 4.47 24.51
N ARG A 62 -11.24 5.15 25.63
CA ARG A 62 -12.11 6.21 26.13
C ARG A 62 -11.29 7.46 26.39
N PHE A 63 -11.79 8.60 25.94
CA PHE A 63 -11.26 9.90 26.27
C PHE A 63 -12.32 10.78 26.92
N ARG A 64 -11.90 11.59 27.89
CA ARG A 64 -12.73 12.60 28.54
C ARG A 64 -12.02 13.94 28.52
N PHE A 65 -12.72 14.98 28.10
CA PHE A 65 -12.21 16.35 28.06
C PHE A 65 -13.05 17.26 28.95
N THR A 66 -12.42 18.20 29.66
CA THR A 66 -13.10 19.14 30.57
C THR A 66 -12.31 20.43 30.73
N SER A 67 -12.98 21.56 30.98
CA SER A 67 -12.29 22.81 31.31
C SER A 67 -11.93 22.92 32.80
N MET A 68 -12.44 22.00 33.63
CA MET A 68 -12.24 22.00 35.07
C MET A 68 -10.83 21.60 35.46
N GLU A 69 -10.09 22.55 36.02
CA GLU A 69 -8.72 22.33 36.51
C GLU A 69 -8.70 21.60 37.86
N GLY A 70 -7.75 20.67 38.02
CA GLY A 70 -7.47 20.00 39.29
C GLY A 70 -8.46 18.90 39.69
N ILE A 71 -9.35 18.46 38.78
CA ILE A 71 -10.22 17.32 39.03
C ILE A 71 -9.53 16.00 38.68
N LYS A 72 -9.97 14.91 39.31
CA LYS A 72 -9.59 13.55 38.93
C LYS A 72 -10.79 12.86 38.30
N LEU A 73 -10.60 12.33 37.09
CA LEU A 73 -11.59 11.51 36.42
C LEU A 73 -11.16 10.06 36.38
N ALA A 74 -12.18 9.21 36.47
CA ALA A 74 -12.15 7.78 36.24
C ALA A 74 -12.82 7.49 34.88
N ALA A 75 -12.50 6.35 34.30
CA ALA A 75 -13.09 5.85 33.05
C ALA A 75 -14.60 5.64 33.21
N LYS A 76 -15.05 5.31 34.42
CA LYS A 76 -16.47 5.18 34.79
C LYS A 76 -16.90 6.19 35.85
N GLY A 77 -18.14 6.66 35.71
CA GLY A 77 -18.83 7.43 36.74
C GLY A 77 -18.42 8.91 36.83
N LEU A 78 -18.85 9.52 37.94
CA LEU A 78 -18.63 10.94 38.25
C LEU A 78 -17.26 11.17 38.88
N ALA A 79 -16.79 12.41 38.81
CA ALA A 79 -15.61 12.83 39.57
C ALA A 79 -15.85 12.65 41.09
N PRO A 80 -14.78 12.52 41.90
CA PRO A 80 -14.87 12.41 43.35
C PRO A 80 -15.80 13.46 43.97
N GLY A 81 -16.65 13.03 44.90
CA GLY A 81 -17.65 13.90 45.51
C GLY A 81 -18.93 14.13 44.68
N GLY A 82 -19.10 13.40 43.57
CA GLY A 82 -20.28 13.52 42.71
C GLY A 82 -20.24 14.75 41.79
N VAL A 83 -19.05 15.31 41.56
CA VAL A 83 -18.87 16.42 40.63
C VAL A 83 -19.16 15.93 39.22
N ILE A 84 -19.96 16.70 38.49
CA ILE A 84 -20.26 16.50 37.07
C ILE A 84 -19.45 17.55 36.31
N PRO A 85 -18.35 17.18 35.65
CA PRO A 85 -17.55 18.11 34.86
C PRO A 85 -18.28 18.55 33.59
N ASP A 86 -17.87 19.69 33.05
CA ASP A 86 -18.19 20.09 31.68
C ASP A 86 -17.32 19.33 30.65
N GLY A 87 -17.60 19.55 29.36
CA GLY A 87 -16.87 18.94 28.25
C GLY A 87 -17.56 17.70 27.69
N GLU A 88 -16.78 16.76 27.14
CA GLU A 88 -17.27 15.62 26.37
C GLU A 88 -16.55 14.30 26.68
N ILE A 89 -17.12 13.22 26.18
CA ILE A 89 -16.61 11.86 26.29
C ILE A 89 -16.63 11.27 24.89
N GLU A 90 -15.50 10.74 24.45
CA GLU A 90 -15.38 10.01 23.20
C GLU A 90 -14.98 8.56 23.49
N ASP A 91 -15.65 7.63 22.84
CA ASP A 91 -15.39 6.19 22.91
C ASP A 91 -15.01 5.72 21.52
N TYR A 92 -13.88 5.04 21.39
CA TYR A 92 -13.37 4.55 20.12
C TYR A 92 -13.24 3.04 20.15
N VAL A 93 -13.54 2.45 19.00
CA VAL A 93 -13.01 1.14 18.64
C VAL A 93 -11.73 1.39 17.87
N LEU A 94 -10.64 0.75 18.27
CA LEU A 94 -9.37 0.86 17.56
C LEU A 94 -9.36 -0.22 16.50
N LEU A 95 -9.27 0.21 15.25
CA LEU A 95 -9.33 -0.63 14.08
C LEU A 95 -8.16 -0.28 13.18
N ASP A 96 -7.69 -1.30 12.50
CA ASP A 96 -6.96 -1.17 11.24
C ASP A 96 -8.01 -1.29 10.14
N LEU A 97 -7.99 -0.37 9.17
CA LEU A 97 -8.83 -0.37 7.99
C LEU A 97 -7.94 -0.43 6.75
N GLY A 98 -8.50 -0.14 5.58
CA GLY A 98 -7.71 -0.09 4.36
C GLY A 98 -7.88 1.27 3.71
N ASP A 99 -7.23 1.41 2.56
CA ASP A 99 -6.99 2.71 1.95
C ASP A 99 -7.25 2.72 0.43
N ALA A 100 -7.68 1.58 -0.15
CA ALA A 100 -8.04 1.50 -1.57
C ALA A 100 -9.12 2.53 -1.96
N PRO A 101 -9.30 2.85 -3.26
CA PRO A 101 -10.37 3.76 -3.68
C PRO A 101 -11.75 3.33 -3.16
N ASP A 102 -12.58 4.29 -2.75
CA ASP A 102 -13.85 3.99 -2.08
C ASP A 102 -14.86 3.19 -2.93
N SER A 103 -14.62 3.04 -4.24
CA SER A 103 -15.34 2.07 -5.07
C SER A 103 -15.21 0.64 -4.53
N TYR A 104 -14.06 0.30 -3.94
CA TYR A 104 -13.76 -0.97 -3.28
C TYR A 104 -14.33 -1.08 -1.86
N ALA A 105 -15.24 -0.16 -1.50
CA ALA A 105 -15.84 -0.05 -0.18
C ALA A 105 -14.77 0.04 0.90
N THR A 106 -14.13 1.20 1.01
CA THR A 106 -12.99 1.41 1.91
C THR A 106 -13.41 2.17 3.17
N SER A 107 -14.26 3.18 3.02
CA SER A 107 -14.83 3.88 4.18
C SER A 107 -15.79 3.00 4.98
N LEU A 108 -15.84 3.21 6.30
CA LEU A 108 -16.81 2.60 7.21
C LEU A 108 -18.26 2.89 6.81
N ALA A 109 -18.52 4.06 6.22
CA ALA A 109 -19.82 4.42 5.68
C ALA A 109 -20.29 3.45 4.58
N ASN A 110 -19.35 2.85 3.85
CA ASN A 110 -19.57 1.84 2.82
C ASN A 110 -19.31 0.41 3.31
N ASP A 111 -19.26 0.20 4.62
CA ASP A 111 -18.95 -1.09 5.25
C ASP A 111 -17.54 -1.59 4.91
N GLY A 112 -16.55 -0.70 5.00
CA GLY A 112 -15.19 -1.01 4.58
C GLY A 112 -14.41 -2.04 5.39
N PRO A 113 -13.26 -2.48 4.86
CA PRO A 113 -12.43 -3.51 5.47
C PRO A 113 -11.98 -3.07 6.87
N ARG A 114 -11.97 -3.99 7.84
CA ARG A 114 -11.47 -3.64 9.19
C ARG A 114 -11.07 -4.81 10.07
N HIS A 115 -10.00 -4.68 10.83
CA HIS A 115 -9.62 -5.62 11.89
C HIS A 115 -9.49 -4.92 13.24
N PHE A 116 -9.56 -5.70 14.32
CA PHE A 116 -9.06 -5.22 15.59
C PHE A 116 -7.53 -5.30 15.57
N VAL A 117 -6.89 -4.19 15.90
CA VAL A 117 -5.43 -4.15 16.02
C VAL A 117 -4.98 -4.95 17.23
N LYS A 118 -3.87 -5.66 17.07
CA LYS A 118 -3.17 -6.29 18.18
C LYS A 118 -1.67 -6.15 17.97
N PRO A 119 -0.91 -5.70 18.99
CA PRO A 119 0.53 -5.61 18.89
C PRO A 119 1.17 -6.95 18.50
N ASN A 120 2.14 -6.89 17.60
CA ASN A 120 2.87 -8.03 17.04
C ASN A 120 2.01 -9.00 16.20
N VAL A 121 0.89 -8.51 15.63
CA VAL A 121 0.06 -9.25 14.68
C VAL A 121 -0.16 -8.37 13.46
N PHE A 122 0.69 -8.56 12.46
CA PHE A 122 0.82 -7.75 11.26
C PHE A 122 1.55 -8.54 10.17
N LEU A 123 1.56 -8.01 8.96
CA LEU A 123 2.35 -8.42 7.83
C LEU A 123 3.46 -7.38 7.62
N GLY A 124 4.62 -7.79 7.12
CA GLY A 124 5.74 -6.88 6.88
C GLY A 124 6.59 -6.62 8.14
N SER A 125 7.02 -5.37 8.33
CA SER A 125 8.03 -5.01 9.35
C SER A 125 7.55 -4.03 10.44
N SER A 126 6.41 -3.38 10.22
CA SER A 126 5.71 -2.43 11.09
C SER A 126 4.45 -3.07 11.69
N ASP A 127 4.04 -2.62 12.89
CA ASP A 127 2.71 -2.99 13.41
C ASP A 127 1.63 -2.24 12.61
N ALA A 128 0.49 -2.89 12.39
CA ALA A 128 -0.71 -2.29 11.80
C ALA A 128 -1.08 -0.96 12.47
N ASP A 129 -1.48 0.01 11.66
CA ASP A 129 -1.86 1.33 12.13
C ASP A 129 -3.27 1.35 12.78
N ILE A 130 -3.67 2.49 13.36
CA ILE A 130 -4.99 2.63 13.99
C ILE A 130 -5.71 3.83 13.42
N GLU A 131 -6.88 3.58 12.87
CA GLU A 131 -7.63 4.57 12.13
C GLU A 131 -9.09 4.66 12.61
N LEU A 132 -9.69 5.83 12.39
CA LEU A 132 -11.10 6.07 12.74
C LEU A 132 -12.06 5.75 11.58
N ASP A 133 -11.54 5.77 10.36
CA ASP A 133 -12.22 5.47 9.10
C ASP A 133 -11.14 5.13 8.07
N GLY A 134 -11.50 4.45 6.98
CA GLY A 134 -10.52 4.04 5.96
C GLY A 134 -9.95 5.24 5.20
N GLN A 135 -8.66 5.21 4.93
CA GLN A 135 -7.90 6.31 4.31
C GLN A 135 -7.94 6.26 2.78
N VAL A 136 -9.12 6.45 2.20
CA VAL A 136 -9.32 6.37 0.74
C VAL A 136 -8.29 7.18 -0.06
N ASP A 137 -7.48 6.47 -0.84
CA ASP A 137 -6.53 7.02 -1.80
C ASP A 137 -6.73 6.43 -3.21
N ALA A 138 -6.32 7.18 -4.23
CA ALA A 138 -6.47 6.76 -5.62
C ALA A 138 -5.49 5.65 -6.04
N GLU A 139 -4.38 5.52 -5.30
CA GLU A 139 -3.30 4.59 -5.54
C GLU A 139 -3.02 3.68 -4.34
N ALA A 140 -3.94 3.62 -3.37
CA ALA A 140 -3.76 2.86 -2.11
C ALA A 140 -2.42 3.25 -1.46
N GLN A 141 -2.35 4.52 -1.04
CA GLN A 141 -1.24 5.13 -0.32
C GLN A 141 -1.73 6.05 0.83
N GLY A 142 -2.88 5.76 1.39
CA GLY A 142 -3.53 6.62 2.38
C GLY A 142 -2.77 6.63 3.72
N ASP A 143 -2.55 5.43 4.23
CA ASP A 143 -1.77 5.05 5.42
C ASP A 143 -0.26 5.27 5.26
N ASP A 144 0.30 5.03 4.05
CA ASP A 144 1.68 5.40 3.66
C ASP A 144 2.06 6.84 4.09
N HIS A 145 1.10 7.76 4.05
CA HIS A 145 1.30 9.18 4.29
C HIS A 145 1.04 9.63 5.74
N ASP A 146 0.56 8.75 6.65
CA ASP A 146 0.30 9.08 8.08
C ASP A 146 1.28 8.45 9.09
N ASN A 147 2.51 8.15 8.62
CA ASN A 147 3.74 7.85 9.37
C ASN A 147 4.07 6.37 9.68
N THR A 148 3.24 5.42 9.26
CA THR A 148 3.56 3.97 9.27
C THR A 148 3.09 3.38 7.95
N ASP A 149 4.05 3.10 7.08
CA ASP A 149 3.86 2.25 5.89
C ASP A 149 3.74 0.81 6.40
N ASP A 150 2.58 0.20 6.23
CA ASP A 150 2.28 -1.19 6.59
C ASP A 150 1.92 -2.07 5.38
N GLU A 151 2.01 -1.57 4.15
CA GLU A 151 1.98 -2.30 2.87
C GLU A 151 3.27 -3.11 2.57
N GLU A 152 4.01 -3.51 3.61
CA GLU A 152 5.31 -4.17 3.48
C GLU A 152 5.20 -5.70 3.46
N GLY A 153 4.00 -6.26 3.65
CA GLY A 153 3.78 -7.67 3.90
C GLY A 153 3.79 -8.61 2.69
N ILE A 154 3.54 -8.08 1.50
CA ILE A 154 3.34 -8.86 0.28
C ILE A 154 4.30 -8.43 -0.82
N THR A 155 5.17 -9.35 -1.25
CA THR A 155 6.02 -9.15 -2.43
C THR A 155 5.54 -10.00 -3.61
N PHE A 156 5.31 -9.36 -4.76
CA PHE A 156 4.97 -10.06 -6.00
C PHE A 156 6.24 -10.59 -6.69
N LEU A 157 6.32 -11.91 -6.90
CA LEU A 157 7.51 -12.57 -7.45
C LEU A 157 7.42 -12.83 -8.97
N THR A 158 6.21 -12.81 -9.52
CA THR A 158 5.96 -13.11 -10.93
C THR A 158 4.86 -12.21 -11.49
N PRO A 159 4.85 -11.96 -12.80
CA PRO A 159 3.77 -11.25 -13.46
C PRO A 159 2.40 -11.92 -13.26
N LEU A 160 1.34 -11.13 -13.17
CA LEU A 160 -0.04 -11.61 -13.06
C LEU A 160 -0.65 -11.93 -14.42
N TYR A 161 -0.04 -12.88 -15.15
CA TYR A 161 -0.52 -13.27 -16.49
C TYR A 161 -1.83 -14.06 -16.45
N PRO A 162 -2.88 -13.68 -17.21
CA PRO A 162 -4.14 -14.41 -17.23
C PRO A 162 -3.98 -15.87 -17.64
N GLY A 163 -4.50 -16.77 -16.80
CA GLY A 163 -4.46 -18.22 -17.00
C GLY A 163 -3.19 -18.91 -16.49
N GLU A 164 -2.19 -18.15 -16.03
CA GLU A 164 -0.94 -18.67 -15.50
C GLU A 164 -0.93 -18.69 -13.96
N THR A 165 0.03 -19.42 -13.40
CA THR A 165 0.32 -19.39 -11.96
C THR A 165 1.16 -18.16 -11.64
N ALA A 166 0.68 -17.35 -10.70
CA ALA A 166 1.42 -16.28 -10.06
C ALA A 166 1.97 -16.75 -8.71
N GLN A 167 3.09 -16.15 -8.30
CA GLN A 167 3.72 -16.35 -7.01
C GLN A 167 3.83 -15.01 -6.27
N ILE A 168 3.49 -15.06 -4.98
CA ILE A 168 3.77 -13.99 -4.03
C ILE A 168 4.62 -14.55 -2.90
N GLU A 169 5.26 -13.65 -2.19
CA GLU A 169 5.97 -13.87 -0.96
C GLU A 169 5.25 -13.10 0.15
N VAL A 170 5.07 -13.75 1.30
CA VAL A 170 4.33 -13.21 2.45
C VAL A 170 5.25 -13.19 3.66
N ASP A 171 5.34 -12.03 4.29
CA ASP A 171 6.04 -11.80 5.54
C ASP A 171 5.02 -11.60 6.65
N ALA A 172 4.80 -12.63 7.49
CA ALA A 172 3.85 -12.54 8.60
C ALA A 172 4.58 -12.56 9.95
N SER A 173 4.24 -11.63 10.85
CA SER A 173 4.86 -11.54 12.18
C SER A 173 4.45 -12.69 13.12
N ALA A 174 3.27 -13.26 12.90
CA ALA A 174 2.77 -14.43 13.63
C ALA A 174 2.22 -15.52 12.69
N ALA A 175 2.03 -16.73 13.22
CA ALA A 175 1.33 -17.78 12.47
C ALA A 175 -0.17 -17.48 12.43
N GLY A 176 -0.77 -17.52 11.25
CA GLY A 176 -2.15 -17.12 11.04
C GLY A 176 -2.72 -17.57 9.70
N PHE A 177 -3.69 -16.80 9.21
CA PHE A 177 -4.48 -17.11 8.03
C PHE A 177 -4.60 -15.86 7.15
N LEU A 178 -4.20 -15.99 5.89
CA LEU A 178 -4.28 -14.95 4.88
C LEU A 178 -5.53 -15.13 4.01
N PHE A 179 -6.20 -14.03 3.72
CA PHE A 179 -7.24 -13.91 2.72
C PHE A 179 -6.79 -12.88 1.70
N ALA A 180 -7.15 -13.09 0.43
CA ALA A 180 -6.73 -12.18 -0.62
C ALA A 180 -7.76 -12.11 -1.75
N TRP A 181 -8.02 -10.89 -2.21
CA TRP A 181 -8.88 -10.57 -3.34
C TRP A 181 -8.12 -9.70 -4.33
N PHE A 182 -8.39 -9.89 -5.61
CA PHE A 182 -7.78 -9.13 -6.70
C PHE A 182 -8.90 -8.70 -7.65
N ASP A 183 -8.95 -7.41 -8.00
CA ASP A 183 -9.91 -6.94 -9.00
C ASP A 183 -9.45 -7.33 -10.41
N PHE A 184 -9.70 -8.59 -10.75
CA PHE A 184 -9.32 -9.15 -12.04
C PHE A 184 -10.18 -8.62 -13.19
N ASN A 185 -11.38 -8.12 -12.88
CA ASN A 185 -12.37 -7.76 -13.88
C ASN A 185 -12.45 -6.23 -14.10
N ASN A 186 -11.80 -5.44 -13.23
CA ASN A 186 -11.69 -3.98 -13.24
C ASN A 186 -13.06 -3.29 -13.20
N ASP A 187 -13.97 -3.80 -12.38
CA ASP A 187 -15.26 -3.17 -12.11
C ASP A 187 -15.28 -2.31 -10.85
N GLY A 188 -14.15 -2.24 -10.13
CA GLY A 188 -14.01 -1.37 -8.97
C GLY A 188 -14.55 -1.96 -7.68
N GLN A 189 -14.78 -3.27 -7.60
CA GLN A 189 -15.24 -3.96 -6.39
C GLN A 189 -14.42 -5.24 -6.18
N PHE A 190 -14.46 -5.78 -4.95
CA PHE A 190 -13.95 -7.11 -4.65
C PHE A 190 -15.11 -8.10 -4.48
N GLN A 191 -15.19 -9.08 -5.38
CA GLN A 191 -16.18 -10.14 -5.37
C GLN A 191 -15.69 -11.32 -4.52
N ASP A 192 -16.52 -11.74 -3.56
CA ASP A 192 -16.16 -12.81 -2.63
C ASP A 192 -16.33 -14.24 -3.21
N ASP A 193 -16.62 -14.37 -4.50
CA ASP A 193 -16.58 -15.65 -5.18
C ASP A 193 -15.13 -16.07 -5.46
N PRO A 194 -14.81 -17.37 -5.43
CA PRO A 194 -13.44 -17.81 -5.69
C PRO A 194 -13.03 -17.52 -7.13
N ALA A 195 -11.77 -17.12 -7.33
CA ALA A 195 -11.18 -16.80 -8.62
C ALA A 195 -11.33 -17.94 -9.65
N SER A 196 -11.24 -19.19 -9.19
CA SER A 196 -11.47 -20.38 -10.02
C SER A 196 -12.89 -20.55 -10.56
N ALA A 197 -13.87 -19.84 -9.99
CA ALA A 197 -15.26 -19.81 -10.43
C ALA A 197 -15.64 -18.50 -11.16
N GLY A 198 -14.66 -17.64 -11.44
CA GLY A 198 -14.87 -16.35 -12.09
C GLY A 198 -15.11 -15.17 -11.14
N GLY A 199 -14.89 -15.36 -9.84
CA GLY A 199 -14.82 -14.25 -8.87
C GLY A 199 -13.39 -13.75 -8.68
N GLU A 200 -13.09 -13.23 -7.49
CA GLU A 200 -11.87 -12.45 -7.23
C GLU A 200 -11.09 -12.89 -6.01
N ARG A 201 -11.65 -13.78 -5.17
CA ARG A 201 -10.95 -14.34 -4.02
C ARG A 201 -9.94 -15.41 -4.44
N VAL A 202 -8.65 -15.19 -4.19
CA VAL A 202 -7.57 -16.16 -4.47
C VAL A 202 -7.18 -16.98 -3.24
N PHE A 203 -7.27 -16.41 -2.04
CA PHE A 203 -7.03 -17.12 -0.78
C PHE A 203 -8.24 -17.01 0.16
N SER A 204 -8.55 -18.11 0.83
CA SER A 204 -9.61 -18.21 1.82
C SER A 204 -9.05 -18.90 3.05
N ALA A 205 -8.59 -18.12 4.03
CA ALA A 205 -7.89 -18.60 5.22
C ALA A 205 -6.67 -19.48 4.89
N GLN A 206 -5.81 -19.00 3.98
CA GLN A 206 -4.57 -19.66 3.60
C GLN A 206 -3.59 -19.64 4.79
N PRO A 207 -3.14 -20.78 5.33
CA PRO A 207 -2.24 -20.78 6.46
C PRO A 207 -0.89 -20.16 6.12
N VAL A 208 -0.45 -19.23 6.97
CA VAL A 208 0.87 -18.61 6.92
C VAL A 208 1.60 -18.83 8.24
N ALA A 209 2.89 -19.09 8.19
CA ALA A 209 3.75 -19.25 9.35
C ALA A 209 4.31 -17.90 9.79
N ALA A 210 4.74 -17.79 11.05
CA ALA A 210 5.60 -16.71 11.51
C ALA A 210 7.00 -16.88 10.90
N ALA A 211 7.12 -16.59 9.61
CA ALA A 211 8.32 -16.79 8.83
C ALA A 211 8.38 -15.73 7.75
N ALA A 212 9.56 -15.14 7.63
CA ALA A 212 9.87 -14.31 6.50
C ALA A 212 9.91 -15.16 5.22
N ASN A 213 9.43 -14.58 4.14
CA ASN A 213 9.54 -15.00 2.77
C ASN A 213 8.75 -16.28 2.44
N GLN A 214 7.55 -16.45 3.03
CA GLN A 214 6.71 -17.60 2.71
C GLN A 214 6.12 -17.44 1.30
N LYS A 215 6.51 -18.33 0.39
CA LYS A 215 5.97 -18.34 -0.97
C LYS A 215 4.59 -18.97 -1.04
N LEU A 216 3.65 -18.25 -1.62
CA LEU A 216 2.31 -18.73 -1.96
C LEU A 216 2.09 -18.64 -3.47
N GLU A 217 1.24 -19.52 -3.98
CA GLU A 217 0.90 -19.56 -5.40
C GLU A 217 -0.61 -19.51 -5.58
N PHE A 218 -1.05 -18.81 -6.63
CA PHE A 218 -2.43 -18.83 -7.08
C PHE A 218 -2.49 -18.76 -8.61
N THR A 219 -3.61 -19.16 -9.19
CA THR A 219 -3.83 -19.03 -10.63
C THR A 219 -4.56 -17.73 -10.92
N VAL A 220 -3.99 -16.92 -11.80
CA VAL A 220 -4.67 -15.71 -12.31
C VAL A 220 -5.79 -16.14 -13.25
N PRO A 221 -7.04 -15.67 -13.09
CA PRO A 221 -8.11 -16.04 -13.98
C PRO A 221 -7.84 -15.66 -15.44
N ALA A 222 -8.18 -16.56 -16.37
CA ALA A 222 -7.92 -16.35 -17.81
C ALA A 222 -8.69 -15.18 -18.44
N HIS A 223 -9.68 -14.63 -17.72
CA HIS A 223 -10.46 -13.48 -18.15
C HIS A 223 -9.95 -12.16 -17.57
N ALA A 224 -8.89 -12.19 -16.75
CA ALA A 224 -8.27 -10.98 -16.22
C ALA A 224 -7.72 -10.13 -17.39
N ASP A 225 -7.83 -8.81 -17.28
CA ASP A 225 -7.27 -7.88 -18.27
C ASP A 225 -6.37 -6.83 -17.64
N VAL A 226 -6.95 -5.75 -17.12
CA VAL A 226 -6.25 -4.77 -16.28
C VAL A 226 -6.55 -5.15 -14.83
N ILE A 227 -5.52 -5.33 -14.02
CA ILE A 227 -5.66 -5.66 -12.60
C ILE A 227 -5.12 -4.48 -11.83
N LYS A 228 -5.96 -3.80 -11.06
CA LYS A 228 -5.60 -2.53 -10.43
C LYS A 228 -5.30 -2.63 -8.95
N PHE A 229 -6.12 -3.35 -8.22
CA PHE A 229 -6.03 -3.40 -6.76
C PHE A 229 -6.10 -4.84 -6.27
N ALA A 230 -5.39 -5.09 -5.18
CA ALA A 230 -5.57 -6.27 -4.35
C ALA A 230 -5.84 -5.83 -2.91
N ARG A 231 -6.59 -6.67 -2.20
CA ARG A 231 -6.77 -6.54 -0.76
C ARG A 231 -6.29 -7.80 -0.10
N PHE A 232 -5.42 -7.67 0.88
CA PHE A 232 -4.99 -8.72 1.77
C PHE A 232 -5.59 -8.51 3.15
N ARG A 233 -5.91 -9.62 3.79
CA ARG A 233 -6.40 -9.62 5.16
C ARG A 233 -5.70 -10.73 5.90
N TYR A 234 -5.07 -10.39 6.99
CA TYR A 234 -4.34 -11.33 7.83
C TYR A 234 -4.99 -11.42 9.20
N THR A 235 -5.10 -12.64 9.74
CA THR A 235 -5.64 -12.85 11.08
C THR A 235 -5.02 -14.06 11.76
N THR A 236 -4.87 -13.99 13.09
CA THR A 236 -4.47 -15.14 13.91
C THR A 236 -5.65 -15.98 14.39
N GLU A 237 -6.89 -15.55 14.13
CA GLU A 237 -8.10 -16.26 14.52
C GLU A 237 -8.36 -17.47 13.60
N ALA A 238 -8.35 -18.68 14.16
CA ALA A 238 -8.64 -19.89 13.41
C ALA A 238 -10.14 -20.09 13.14
N GLY A 239 -10.47 -20.58 11.94
CA GLY A 239 -11.83 -20.97 11.58
C GLY A 239 -12.77 -19.80 11.26
N VAL A 240 -12.22 -18.59 11.10
CA VAL A 240 -12.96 -17.44 10.60
C VAL A 240 -13.20 -17.55 9.10
N ILE A 241 -14.32 -16.99 8.65
CA ILE A 241 -14.67 -16.84 7.24
C ILE A 241 -14.89 -15.35 7.04
N LEU A 242 -14.09 -14.74 6.17
CA LEU A 242 -14.10 -13.32 5.91
C LEU A 242 -14.45 -13.07 4.45
N ALA A 243 -15.28 -12.05 4.24
CA ALA A 243 -15.47 -11.38 2.97
C ALA A 243 -14.49 -10.18 2.88
N PRO A 244 -14.45 -9.41 1.77
CA PRO A 244 -13.55 -8.26 1.65
C PRO A 244 -13.66 -7.23 2.78
N ASN A 245 -14.87 -7.00 3.32
CA ASN A 245 -15.10 -6.11 4.47
C ASN A 245 -14.55 -6.64 5.81
N GLY A 246 -14.20 -7.93 5.90
CA GLY A 246 -13.57 -8.50 7.07
C GLY A 246 -14.46 -8.78 8.27
N VAL A 247 -15.77 -8.65 8.15
CA VAL A 247 -16.64 -8.83 9.30
C VAL A 247 -17.00 -10.31 9.46
N LYS A 248 -16.80 -10.86 10.66
CA LYS A 248 -17.26 -12.22 10.98
C LYS A 248 -18.78 -12.32 10.86
N PRO A 249 -19.36 -13.53 10.74
CA PRO A 249 -20.82 -13.71 10.69
C PRO A 249 -21.60 -13.13 11.87
N ASP A 250 -20.94 -12.89 13.00
CA ASP A 250 -21.53 -12.26 14.20
C ASP A 250 -21.49 -10.72 14.18
N GLY A 251 -20.94 -10.11 13.13
CA GLY A 251 -20.86 -8.66 12.98
C GLY A 251 -19.58 -8.04 13.55
N THR A 252 -18.65 -8.83 14.09
CA THR A 252 -17.40 -8.32 14.69
C THR A 252 -16.18 -8.50 13.77
N PRO A 253 -15.22 -7.57 13.76
CA PRO A 253 -13.91 -7.77 13.15
C PRO A 253 -13.14 -8.90 13.85
N PRO A 254 -12.30 -9.68 13.15
CA PRO A 254 -11.27 -10.47 13.79
C PRO A 254 -10.06 -9.60 14.19
N ILE A 255 -9.18 -10.14 15.02
CA ILE A 255 -7.86 -9.57 15.26
C ILE A 255 -6.98 -9.80 14.04
N GLY A 256 -6.29 -8.78 13.57
CA GLY A 256 -5.54 -8.86 12.34
C GLY A 256 -5.21 -7.49 11.76
N GLU A 257 -5.02 -7.50 10.46
CA GLU A 257 -4.58 -6.35 9.64
C GLU A 257 -5.15 -6.45 8.23
N VAL A 258 -5.43 -5.31 7.63
CA VAL A 258 -5.86 -5.10 6.25
C VAL A 258 -4.71 -4.42 5.53
N GLU A 259 -4.33 -4.93 4.36
CA GLU A 259 -3.41 -4.21 3.47
C GLU A 259 -4.07 -4.11 2.09
N ASP A 260 -3.97 -2.95 1.47
CA ASP A 260 -4.53 -2.67 0.15
C ASP A 260 -3.38 -2.25 -0.79
N TYR A 261 -3.32 -2.86 -1.98
CA TYR A 261 -2.19 -2.62 -2.90
C TYR A 261 -2.69 -2.13 -4.25
N ALA A 262 -2.16 -1.00 -4.73
CA ALA A 262 -2.21 -0.69 -6.15
C ALA A 262 -1.18 -1.52 -6.93
N LEU A 263 -1.68 -2.38 -7.81
CA LEU A 263 -0.87 -3.29 -8.61
C LEU A 263 -0.30 -2.56 -9.83
N GLN A 264 0.79 -1.85 -9.59
CA GLN A 264 1.47 -1.02 -10.58
C GLN A 264 2.89 -1.51 -10.86
N ASP A 265 3.31 -1.38 -12.10
CA ASP A 265 4.69 -1.55 -12.56
C ASP A 265 5.33 -0.17 -12.65
N LEU A 266 6.44 0.03 -11.93
CA LEU A 266 7.17 1.28 -11.85
C LEU A 266 8.53 1.15 -12.57
N GLY A 267 9.10 2.28 -12.96
CA GLY A 267 10.41 2.31 -13.60
C GLY A 267 11.58 1.98 -12.65
N ASP A 268 12.76 1.77 -13.23
CA ASP A 268 14.01 1.50 -12.50
C ASP A 268 15.14 2.49 -12.87
N ALA A 269 14.78 3.62 -13.48
CA ALA A 269 15.74 4.66 -13.84
C ALA A 269 16.49 5.21 -12.60
N PRO A 270 17.74 5.67 -12.75
CA PRO A 270 18.50 6.10 -11.59
C PRO A 270 18.02 7.44 -11.04
N ASP A 271 17.87 7.50 -9.73
CA ASP A 271 17.60 8.73 -9.00
C ASP A 271 18.82 9.15 -8.16
N GLN A 272 18.60 10.12 -7.28
CA GLN A 272 19.64 10.66 -6.39
C GLN A 272 20.08 9.67 -5.30
N SER A 273 19.34 8.58 -5.09
CA SER A 273 19.69 7.55 -4.11
C SER A 273 20.82 6.64 -4.60
N VAL A 274 20.95 6.47 -5.92
CA VAL A 274 21.93 5.55 -6.55
C VAL A 274 22.90 6.25 -7.51
N SER A 275 22.71 7.54 -7.77
CA SER A 275 23.49 8.31 -8.72
C SER A 275 23.48 9.83 -8.46
N ASP A 276 24.15 10.60 -9.33
CA ASP A 276 24.08 12.07 -9.34
C ASP A 276 22.89 12.59 -10.18
N TRP A 277 22.12 11.70 -10.83
CA TRP A 277 20.94 12.01 -11.64
C TRP A 277 19.66 11.98 -10.81
N SER A 278 18.57 12.57 -11.30
CA SER A 278 17.30 12.71 -10.56
C SER A 278 16.10 12.33 -11.42
N PHE A 279 16.18 11.21 -12.14
CA PHE A 279 15.06 10.76 -12.94
C PHE A 279 13.85 10.42 -12.05
N PRO A 280 12.64 10.93 -12.37
CA PRO A 280 11.41 10.61 -11.66
C PRO A 280 11.11 9.11 -11.73
N THR A 281 11.42 8.36 -10.66
CA THR A 281 11.36 6.89 -10.64
C THR A 281 10.49 6.38 -9.50
N ARG A 282 10.63 7.00 -8.32
CA ARG A 282 9.80 6.75 -7.14
C ARG A 282 8.51 7.54 -7.19
N ARG A 283 7.51 7.12 -6.43
CA ARG A 283 6.23 7.80 -6.24
C ARG A 283 6.38 9.20 -5.69
N THR A 284 7.32 9.37 -4.75
CA THR A 284 7.66 10.68 -4.16
C THR A 284 8.11 11.73 -5.18
N ASP A 285 8.62 11.30 -6.34
CA ASP A 285 9.02 12.16 -7.45
C ASP A 285 8.04 12.08 -8.65
N ASP A 286 6.83 11.53 -8.47
CA ASP A 286 5.85 11.23 -9.53
C ASP A 286 6.41 10.34 -10.65
N GLY A 287 7.07 9.26 -10.24
CA GLY A 287 7.67 8.27 -11.12
C GLY A 287 6.67 7.64 -12.10
N ALA A 288 7.17 7.34 -13.31
CA ALA A 288 6.37 6.71 -14.35
C ALA A 288 5.88 5.32 -13.90
N ARG A 289 4.58 5.07 -14.05
CA ARG A 289 3.92 3.86 -13.56
C ARG A 289 2.73 3.46 -14.43
N HIS A 290 2.43 2.17 -14.47
CA HIS A 290 1.25 1.62 -15.14
C HIS A 290 0.60 0.54 -14.29
N TYR A 291 -0.73 0.45 -14.29
CA TYR A 291 -1.40 -0.74 -13.76
C TYR A 291 -1.07 -1.97 -14.60
N LEU A 292 -0.99 -3.13 -13.93
CA LEU A 292 -0.73 -4.39 -14.60
C LEU A 292 -1.83 -4.68 -15.63
N SER A 293 -1.39 -5.05 -16.83
CA SER A 293 -2.31 -5.47 -17.88
C SER A 293 -1.70 -6.48 -18.83
N THR A 294 -2.54 -7.01 -19.70
CA THR A 294 -2.10 -7.86 -20.83
C THR A 294 -1.38 -7.09 -21.95
N LEU A 295 -1.34 -5.75 -21.89
CA LEU A 295 -0.56 -4.89 -22.78
C LEU A 295 0.79 -4.55 -22.11
N PHE A 296 1.89 -4.97 -22.73
CA PHE A 296 3.25 -4.72 -22.25
C PHE A 296 4.24 -4.79 -23.42
N LEU A 297 5.45 -4.29 -23.21
CA LEU A 297 6.56 -4.50 -24.13
C LEU A 297 7.27 -5.80 -23.79
N GLY A 298 7.45 -6.68 -24.78
CA GLY A 298 8.03 -8.00 -24.61
C GLY A 298 7.30 -9.09 -25.37
N VAL A 299 7.83 -10.31 -25.28
CA VAL A 299 7.19 -11.50 -25.86
C VAL A 299 6.20 -12.04 -24.83
N ALA A 300 4.96 -12.29 -25.24
CA ALA A 300 3.95 -12.94 -24.41
C ALA A 300 4.18 -14.45 -24.25
N THR A 301 5.43 -14.87 -23.98
CA THR A 301 5.74 -16.21 -23.53
C THR A 301 5.98 -16.18 -22.03
N PRO A 302 5.03 -16.66 -21.21
CA PRO A 302 5.26 -16.92 -19.80
C PRO A 302 6.54 -17.76 -19.60
N PRO A 303 7.26 -17.65 -18.48
CA PRO A 303 6.85 -16.99 -17.23
C PRO A 303 7.71 -15.78 -16.78
N ALA A 304 8.66 -15.28 -17.59
CA ALA A 304 9.75 -14.45 -17.05
C ALA A 304 9.76 -12.96 -17.45
N ASP A 305 9.07 -12.55 -18.53
CA ASP A 305 9.36 -11.25 -19.17
C ASP A 305 8.18 -10.24 -19.07
N GLY A 306 7.36 -10.29 -18.02
CA GLY A 306 6.19 -9.40 -17.84
C GLY A 306 6.37 -8.31 -16.80
N PRO A 307 5.48 -7.31 -16.76
CA PRO A 307 5.45 -6.32 -15.69
C PRO A 307 5.18 -7.03 -14.35
N ILE A 308 5.90 -6.62 -13.32
CA ILE A 308 5.77 -7.13 -11.95
C ILE A 308 5.34 -5.95 -11.10
N VAL A 309 4.56 -6.20 -10.04
CA VAL A 309 4.20 -5.14 -9.10
C VAL A 309 5.47 -4.64 -8.41
N ASP A 310 5.68 -3.34 -8.47
CA ASP A 310 6.70 -2.63 -7.72
C ASP A 310 6.00 -1.72 -6.71
N ASP A 311 6.61 -1.62 -5.54
CA ASP A 311 6.11 -0.85 -4.42
C ASP A 311 6.37 0.67 -4.63
N ASP A 312 7.64 1.11 -4.52
CA ASP A 312 8.06 2.51 -4.78
C ASP A 312 9.16 2.64 -5.87
N GLY A 313 9.02 1.86 -6.95
CA GLY A 313 10.02 1.81 -8.02
C GLY A 313 11.38 1.25 -7.56
N ARG A 314 12.29 0.96 -8.50
CA ARG A 314 13.56 0.30 -8.16
C ARG A 314 14.77 0.99 -8.80
N PRO A 315 15.15 2.20 -8.36
CA PRO A 315 16.26 2.93 -8.96
C PRO A 315 17.53 2.07 -9.07
N ASP A 316 18.00 1.85 -10.29
CA ASP A 316 19.29 1.22 -10.56
C ASP A 316 20.17 2.19 -11.34
N ARG A 317 21.43 2.29 -10.92
CA ARG A 317 22.41 3.16 -11.58
C ARG A 317 22.49 2.90 -13.08
N PHE A 318 22.22 1.68 -13.53
CA PHE A 318 22.30 1.30 -14.93
C PHE A 318 20.95 0.90 -15.53
N ALA A 319 19.83 1.08 -14.82
CA ALA A 319 18.49 0.63 -15.23
C ALA A 319 18.53 -0.82 -15.74
N ARG A 320 18.82 -1.75 -14.83
CA ARG A 320 18.92 -3.19 -15.11
C ARG A 320 18.19 -4.04 -14.07
N GLN A 321 17.47 -3.43 -13.13
CA GLN A 321 16.79 -4.19 -12.08
C GLN A 321 15.52 -4.84 -12.63
N ASN A 322 14.84 -4.16 -13.56
CA ASN A 322 13.67 -4.70 -14.26
C ASN A 322 14.10 -5.40 -15.57
N ALA A 323 15.08 -6.31 -15.49
CA ALA A 323 15.76 -6.95 -16.65
C ALA A 323 14.90 -7.87 -17.56
N ASN A 324 13.57 -7.78 -17.50
CA ASN A 324 12.66 -8.26 -18.55
C ASN A 324 12.78 -7.42 -19.86
N GLU A 325 13.57 -6.33 -19.83
CA GLU A 325 14.00 -5.36 -20.86
C GLU A 325 14.54 -5.89 -22.22
N LYS A 326 14.43 -7.18 -22.54
CA LYS A 326 14.76 -7.66 -23.90
C LYS A 326 13.74 -7.24 -24.96
N SER A 327 12.76 -6.44 -24.57
CA SER A 327 11.69 -5.92 -25.39
C SER A 327 12.14 -4.82 -26.35
N ILE A 328 13.24 -4.12 -26.08
CA ILE A 328 13.82 -3.10 -26.98
C ILE A 328 15.27 -3.42 -27.34
N ALA A 329 15.63 -3.26 -28.61
CA ALA A 329 17.01 -3.41 -29.08
C ALA A 329 17.37 -2.38 -30.14
N PHE A 330 18.50 -1.68 -29.96
CA PHE A 330 19.08 -0.85 -31.01
C PHE A 330 19.59 -1.71 -32.17
N THR A 331 19.13 -1.41 -33.38
CA THR A 331 19.56 -2.10 -34.61
C THR A 331 20.54 -1.31 -35.46
N SER A 332 20.77 -0.05 -35.10
CA SER A 332 21.78 0.81 -35.70
C SER A 332 22.70 1.42 -34.64
N MET A 333 23.79 2.03 -35.09
CA MET A 333 24.59 2.88 -34.22
C MET A 333 23.83 4.19 -33.93
N ILE A 334 23.97 4.70 -32.71
CA ILE A 334 23.54 6.05 -32.34
C ILE A 334 24.67 7.01 -32.73
N LEU A 335 24.51 7.72 -33.84
CA LEU A 335 25.51 8.66 -34.36
C LEU A 335 24.91 10.06 -34.46
N PRO A 336 25.58 11.10 -33.93
CA PRO A 336 25.06 12.47 -33.97
C PRO A 336 24.64 12.91 -35.37
N GLY A 337 23.41 13.42 -35.50
CA GLY A 337 22.84 13.93 -36.74
C GLY A 337 22.43 12.86 -37.77
N MET A 338 22.53 11.57 -37.43
CA MET A 338 22.11 10.47 -38.29
C MET A 338 20.83 9.81 -37.75
N PRO A 339 20.02 9.18 -38.61
CA PRO A 339 18.91 8.36 -38.14
C PRO A 339 19.44 7.14 -37.36
N ALA A 340 18.75 6.80 -36.29
CA ALA A 340 18.93 5.57 -35.54
C ALA A 340 17.65 4.74 -35.57
N GLU A 341 17.79 3.42 -35.45
CA GLU A 341 16.70 2.45 -35.45
C GLU A 341 16.70 1.61 -34.17
N ILE A 342 15.48 1.39 -33.66
CA ILE A 342 15.20 0.44 -32.60
C ILE A 342 14.19 -0.60 -33.08
N LYS A 343 14.33 -1.80 -32.53
CA LYS A 343 13.28 -2.81 -32.55
C LYS A 343 12.54 -2.77 -31.23
N VAL A 344 11.21 -2.77 -31.31
CA VAL A 344 10.30 -2.82 -30.17
C VAL A 344 9.40 -4.04 -30.34
N GLN A 345 9.50 -4.96 -29.41
CA GLN A 345 8.62 -6.12 -29.31
C GLN A 345 7.42 -5.74 -28.41
N SER A 346 6.20 -5.82 -28.93
CA SER A 346 4.98 -5.50 -28.16
C SER A 346 4.03 -6.70 -28.09
N SER A 347 3.36 -6.88 -26.95
CA SER A 347 2.41 -7.98 -26.75
C SER A 347 1.12 -7.79 -27.56
N LYS A 348 0.70 -6.54 -27.76
CA LYS A 348 -0.55 -6.14 -28.42
C LYS A 348 -0.33 -4.85 -29.21
N LYS A 349 -1.33 -4.43 -29.99
CA LYS A 349 -1.32 -3.08 -30.56
C LYS A 349 -1.44 -2.05 -29.43
N GLY A 350 -0.58 -1.04 -29.44
CA GLY A 350 -0.54 -0.01 -28.42
C GLY A 350 0.08 1.29 -28.92
N LEU A 351 0.24 2.24 -28.00
CA LEU A 351 0.95 3.51 -28.22
C LEU A 351 2.24 3.47 -27.41
N LEU A 352 3.35 3.80 -28.04
CA LEU A 352 4.67 3.91 -27.43
C LEU A 352 5.01 5.40 -27.26
N ASN A 353 5.32 5.77 -26.03
CA ASN A 353 6.01 7.01 -25.71
C ASN A 353 7.42 6.64 -25.29
N ALA A 354 8.44 7.35 -25.78
CA ALA A 354 9.82 7.07 -25.40
C ALA A 354 10.65 8.33 -25.38
N PHE A 355 11.56 8.37 -24.42
CA PHE A 355 12.35 9.54 -24.05
C PHE A 355 13.82 9.16 -23.96
N MET A 356 14.70 10.02 -24.44
CA MET A 356 16.14 9.87 -24.35
C MET A 356 16.74 11.15 -23.77
N ASP A 357 17.38 11.02 -22.62
CA ASP A 357 18.16 12.09 -22.01
C ASP A 357 19.39 12.33 -22.90
N TRP A 358 19.31 13.34 -23.77
CA TRP A 358 20.34 13.64 -24.76
C TRP A 358 21.45 14.53 -24.19
N ASN A 359 21.13 15.33 -23.18
CA ASN A 359 22.04 16.32 -22.60
C ASN A 359 22.75 15.79 -21.32
N ALA A 360 22.40 14.59 -20.85
CA ALA A 360 22.91 13.96 -19.63
C ALA A 360 22.70 14.78 -18.34
N ASP A 361 21.62 15.55 -18.24
CA ASP A 361 21.33 16.35 -17.04
C ASP A 361 20.47 15.62 -15.99
N GLY A 362 19.96 14.43 -16.31
CA GLY A 362 19.22 13.60 -15.37
C GLY A 362 17.71 13.84 -15.36
N ASP A 363 17.16 14.44 -16.41
CA ASP A 363 15.72 14.46 -16.67
C ASP A 363 15.36 14.12 -18.14
N TRP A 364 14.07 14.15 -18.48
CA TRP A 364 13.56 13.99 -19.86
C TRP A 364 12.67 15.17 -20.28
N GLU A 365 12.83 16.32 -19.62
CA GLU A 365 11.96 17.49 -19.80
C GLU A 365 12.38 18.35 -21.00
N ASP A 366 13.52 18.02 -21.61
CA ASP A 366 14.21 18.89 -22.52
C ASP A 366 13.67 18.78 -23.97
N PRO A 367 13.67 19.88 -24.75
CA PRO A 367 13.18 19.85 -26.12
C PRO A 367 13.93 18.85 -27.02
N GLY A 368 13.20 17.85 -27.51
CA GLY A 368 13.74 16.83 -28.41
C GLY A 368 14.16 15.52 -27.72
N GLU A 369 13.97 15.43 -26.41
CA GLU A 369 14.23 14.20 -25.65
C GLU A 369 13.10 13.18 -25.80
N GLN A 370 11.86 13.63 -25.99
CA GLN A 370 10.79 12.73 -26.43
C GLN A 370 11.01 12.32 -27.90
N ILE A 371 11.57 11.11 -28.09
CA ILE A 371 11.90 10.54 -29.41
C ILE A 371 10.69 9.88 -30.08
N PHE A 372 9.70 9.43 -29.30
CA PHE A 372 8.42 8.94 -29.79
C PHE A 372 7.29 9.51 -28.93
N SER A 373 6.24 10.02 -29.58
CA SER A 373 5.02 10.50 -28.96
C SER A 373 3.83 9.77 -29.59
N ASP A 374 3.10 9.02 -28.78
CA ASP A 374 1.97 8.17 -29.18
C ASP A 374 2.23 7.35 -30.46
N GLN A 375 3.44 6.80 -30.57
CA GLN A 375 3.85 6.02 -31.73
C GLN A 375 3.10 4.68 -31.73
N ILE A 376 2.25 4.46 -32.73
CA ILE A 376 1.54 3.19 -32.86
C ILE A 376 2.56 2.07 -33.08
N VAL A 377 2.46 1.03 -32.24
CA VAL A 377 3.13 -0.26 -32.40
C VAL A 377 2.08 -1.34 -32.58
N GLU A 378 2.33 -2.28 -33.48
CA GLU A 378 1.49 -3.46 -33.66
C GLU A 378 1.98 -4.61 -32.78
N ALA A 379 1.14 -5.62 -32.55
CA ALA A 379 1.57 -6.83 -31.85
C ALA A 379 2.72 -7.51 -32.62
N GLY A 380 3.79 -7.89 -31.92
CA GLY A 380 5.00 -8.42 -32.55
C GLY A 380 6.16 -7.43 -32.57
N GLU A 381 7.12 -7.69 -33.45
CA GLU A 381 8.30 -6.86 -33.63
C GLU A 381 7.98 -5.65 -34.53
N ASN A 382 8.31 -4.45 -34.06
CA ASN A 382 8.19 -3.18 -34.77
C ASN A 382 9.59 -2.60 -34.98
N THR A 383 9.88 -2.07 -36.16
CA THR A 383 11.12 -1.31 -36.39
C THR A 383 10.77 0.17 -36.49
N LEU A 384 11.31 0.96 -35.55
CA LEU A 384 11.05 2.38 -35.44
C LEU A 384 12.36 3.16 -35.62
N ALA A 385 12.28 4.29 -36.31
CA ALA A 385 13.42 5.15 -36.56
C ALA A 385 13.20 6.52 -35.91
N PHE A 386 14.27 7.07 -35.33
CA PHE A 386 14.29 8.42 -34.78
C PHE A 386 15.59 9.13 -35.21
N THR A 387 15.64 10.45 -35.07
CA THR A 387 16.83 11.23 -35.43
C THR A 387 17.65 11.51 -34.19
N VAL A 388 18.94 11.20 -34.22
CA VAL A 388 19.87 11.55 -33.13
C VAL A 388 20.24 13.04 -33.26
N PRO A 389 20.17 13.84 -32.18
CA PRO A 389 20.61 15.22 -32.21
C PRO A 389 22.05 15.37 -32.73
N ALA A 390 22.31 16.45 -33.46
CA ALA A 390 23.63 16.70 -34.05
C ALA A 390 24.70 17.05 -33.00
N VAL A 391 24.26 17.55 -31.85
CA VAL A 391 25.11 17.89 -30.70
C VAL A 391 24.59 17.07 -29.53
N LEU A 392 25.48 16.30 -28.91
CA LEU A 392 25.22 15.54 -27.70
C LEU A 392 26.18 16.07 -26.62
N GLU A 393 25.67 16.29 -25.43
CA GLU A 393 26.53 16.61 -24.30
C GLU A 393 27.25 15.36 -23.79
N PRO A 394 28.47 15.46 -23.23
CA PRO A 394 29.16 14.32 -22.67
C PRO A 394 28.41 13.73 -21.46
N GLY A 395 28.26 12.41 -21.42
CA GLY A 395 27.64 11.73 -20.28
C GLY A 395 27.04 10.38 -20.66
N ILE A 396 26.54 9.67 -19.65
CA ILE A 396 25.67 8.50 -19.86
C ILE A 396 24.31 9.02 -20.31
N LYS A 397 23.64 8.30 -21.22
CA LYS A 397 22.32 8.63 -21.75
C LYS A 397 21.35 7.57 -21.29
N TYR A 398 20.17 7.98 -20.82
CA TYR A 398 19.13 7.08 -20.35
C TYR A 398 17.92 7.13 -21.28
N LEU A 399 17.43 5.95 -21.63
CA LEU A 399 16.22 5.75 -22.42
C LEU A 399 15.11 5.29 -21.49
N ARG A 400 13.94 5.91 -21.59
CA ARG A 400 12.68 5.47 -20.97
C ARG A 400 11.66 5.17 -22.06
N PHE A 401 10.78 4.20 -21.82
CA PHE A 401 9.73 3.78 -22.76
C PHE A 401 8.48 3.31 -22.04
#